data_AF-A0AAZ3SP42-F1
#
_entry.id   AF-A0AAZ3SP42-F1
#
_cell.length_a   1.000
_cell.length_b   1.000
_cell.length_c   1.000
_cell.angle_alpha   90.00
_cell.angle_beta   90.00
_cell.angle_gamma   90.00
#
_symmetry.space_group_name_H-M   'P 1'
#
loop_
_entity.id
_entity.type
_entity.pdbx_description
1 polymer ?
#
loop_
_entity_poly.entity_id
_entity_poly.type
_entity_poly.pdbx_seq_one_letter_code
_entity_poly.pdbx_strand_id
1 'polypeptide(L)'
;MVTLTELQSTSVEMEEPSRRTTISATLHQSGLYGRVVRWKPLLSKKHITARLEFDKRHLQDSQTMRNKILWSDETKIELFGLNTKRHIWGKPGTITMVKHGGGSIMLWGCFSAAGTGRLVRIEGKMNGEKYRDP
;
A
#
# COMPACT_ATOMS: atom_id res chain seq x y z
N MET A 1 -2.24 13.97 -10.35
CA MET A 1 -2.14 12.57 -10.83
C MET A 1 -3.52 12.21 -11.32
N VAL A 2 -3.67 11.92 -12.62
CA VAL A 2 -4.99 11.87 -13.25
C VAL A 2 -5.14 10.52 -13.98
N THR A 3 -6.30 9.90 -13.82
CA THR A 3 -6.68 8.70 -14.58
C THR A 3 -7.19 9.09 -15.97
N LEU A 4 -7.16 8.15 -16.91
CA LEU A 4 -7.64 8.42 -18.28
C LEU A 4 -9.15 8.74 -18.29
N THR A 5 -9.90 8.20 -17.33
CA THR A 5 -11.32 8.48 -17.13
C THR A 5 -11.55 9.88 -16.58
N GLU A 6 -10.72 10.34 -15.63
CA GLU A 6 -10.77 11.71 -15.12
C GLU A 6 -10.41 12.71 -16.24
N LEU A 7 -9.37 12.44 -17.05
CA LEU A 7 -9.02 13.27 -18.21
C LEU A 7 -10.14 13.35 -19.26
N GLN A 8 -10.81 12.23 -19.51
CA GLN A 8 -11.95 12.21 -20.43
C GLN A 8 -13.13 13.02 -19.86
N SER A 9 -13.38 12.90 -18.55
CA SER A 9 -14.47 13.63 -17.88
C SER A 9 -14.21 15.14 -17.92
N THR A 10 -12.99 15.57 -17.64
CA THR A 10 -12.59 16.99 -17.75
C THR A 10 -12.65 17.50 -19.20
N SER A 11 -12.37 16.64 -20.19
CA SER A 11 -12.49 17.01 -21.61
C SER A 11 -13.95 17.27 -22.01
N VAL A 12 -14.87 16.46 -21.46
CA VAL A 12 -16.31 16.62 -21.68
C VAL A 12 -16.86 17.87 -20.98
N GLU A 13 -16.39 18.16 -19.76
CA GLU A 13 -16.73 19.40 -19.04
C GLU A 13 -16.27 20.68 -19.76
N MET A 14 -15.17 20.57 -20.51
CA MET A 14 -14.62 21.66 -21.34
C MET A 14 -15.26 21.74 -22.75
N GLU A 15 -16.40 21.06 -22.97
CA GLU A 15 -17.15 20.98 -24.24
C GLU A 15 -16.34 20.43 -25.44
N GLU A 16 -15.20 19.81 -25.20
CA GLU A 16 -14.33 19.19 -26.20
C GLU A 16 -14.29 17.67 -25.99
N PRO A 17 -15.35 16.93 -26.37
CA PRO A 17 -15.43 15.50 -26.12
C PRO A 17 -14.39 14.73 -26.93
N SER A 18 -13.29 14.35 -26.27
CA SER A 18 -12.22 13.58 -26.87
C SER A 18 -12.39 12.07 -26.60
N ARG A 19 -12.04 11.25 -27.59
CA ARG A 19 -12.01 9.79 -27.43
C ARG A 19 -10.80 9.41 -26.56
N ARG A 20 -10.96 8.39 -25.71
CA ARG A 20 -9.88 7.84 -24.87
C ARG A 20 -8.61 7.52 -25.65
N THR A 21 -8.75 7.05 -26.88
CA THR A 21 -7.64 6.73 -27.79
C THR A 21 -6.84 7.97 -28.16
N THR A 22 -7.51 9.09 -28.43
CA THR A 22 -6.87 10.38 -28.74
C THR A 22 -6.07 10.89 -27.54
N ILE A 23 -6.68 10.88 -26.35
CA ILE A 23 -6.01 11.25 -25.09
C ILE A 23 -4.76 10.38 -24.87
N SER A 24 -4.87 9.06 -25.04
CA SER A 24 -3.73 8.15 -24.87
C SER A 24 -2.62 8.42 -25.89
N ALA A 25 -2.96 8.71 -27.14
CA ALA A 25 -1.97 9.00 -28.19
C ALA A 25 -1.19 10.29 -27.89
N THR A 26 -1.89 11.36 -27.48
CA THR A 26 -1.27 12.63 -27.10
C THR A 26 -0.37 12.47 -25.85
N LEU A 27 -0.81 11.68 -24.87
CA LEU A 27 0.00 11.35 -23.70
C LEU A 27 1.27 10.58 -24.09
N HIS A 28 1.18 9.61 -24.99
CA HIS A 28 2.34 8.89 -25.51
C HIS A 28 3.29 9.80 -26.29
N GLN A 29 2.78 10.69 -27.14
CA GLN A 29 3.60 11.71 -27.83
C GLN A 29 4.34 12.62 -26.84
N SER A 30 3.74 12.87 -25.67
CA SER A 30 4.33 13.63 -24.57
C SER A 30 5.22 12.79 -23.64
N GLY A 31 5.47 11.51 -23.96
CA GLY A 31 6.30 10.59 -23.17
C GLY A 31 5.67 10.09 -21.86
N LEU A 32 4.36 10.26 -21.68
CA LEU A 32 3.62 9.78 -20.52
C LEU A 32 2.98 8.43 -20.83
N TYR A 33 3.15 7.46 -19.93
CA TYR A 33 2.63 6.10 -20.09
C TYR A 33 1.79 5.70 -18.89
N GLY A 34 0.68 4.98 -19.15
CA GLY A 34 -0.15 4.43 -18.10
C GLY A 34 0.61 3.38 -17.30
N ARG A 35 0.65 3.51 -15.97
CA ARG A 35 1.29 2.53 -15.09
C ARG A 35 0.42 2.21 -13.89
N VAL A 36 0.60 1.00 -13.36
CA VAL A 36 0.08 0.65 -12.03
C VAL A 36 1.03 1.23 -11.01
N VAL A 37 0.52 2.12 -10.16
CA VAL A 37 1.33 2.69 -9.09
C VAL A 37 1.64 1.61 -8.06
N ARG A 38 2.93 1.40 -7.77
CA ARG A 38 3.36 0.55 -6.65
C ARG A 38 3.67 1.44 -5.46
N TRP A 39 2.91 1.23 -4.39
CA TRP A 39 3.11 1.90 -3.12
C TRP A 39 4.35 1.32 -2.45
N LYS A 40 5.39 2.15 -2.28
CA LYS A 40 6.59 1.78 -1.55
C LYS A 40 6.89 2.84 -0.51
N PRO A 41 7.21 2.46 0.74
CA PRO A 41 7.71 3.42 1.71
C PRO A 41 9.07 3.96 1.23
N LEU A 42 9.28 5.25 1.40
CA LEU A 42 10.60 5.86 1.19
C LEU A 42 11.53 5.39 2.31
N LEU A 43 12.69 4.84 1.94
CA LEU A 43 13.67 4.34 2.89
C LEU A 43 14.85 5.31 2.97
N SER A 44 15.22 5.67 4.20
CA SER A 44 16.46 6.40 4.46
C SER A 44 17.67 5.47 4.28
N LYS A 45 18.87 6.04 4.08
CA LYS A 45 20.11 5.24 4.03
C LYS A 45 20.28 4.36 5.28
N LYS A 46 19.95 4.89 6.46
CA LYS A 46 19.96 4.15 7.73
C LYS A 46 19.04 2.92 7.69
N HIS A 47 17.82 3.07 7.19
CA HIS A 47 16.87 1.94 7.08
C HIS A 47 17.34 0.89 6.08
N ILE A 48 17.96 1.31 4.97
CA ILE A 48 18.49 0.39 3.95
C ILE A 48 19.61 -0.46 4.55
N THR A 49 20.58 0.17 5.21
CA THR A 49 21.69 -0.56 5.86
C THR A 49 21.19 -1.53 6.91
N ALA A 50 20.30 -1.09 7.82
CA ALA A 50 19.77 -1.94 8.88
C ALA A 50 18.98 -3.15 8.35
N ARG A 51 18.19 -2.97 7.30
CA ARG A 51 17.47 -4.07 6.63
C ARG A 51 18.44 -5.06 5.99
N LEU A 52 19.46 -4.57 5.28
CA LEU A 52 20.45 -5.43 4.65
C LEU A 52 21.26 -6.24 5.69
N GLU A 53 21.62 -5.65 6.82
CA GLU A 53 22.28 -6.34 7.92
C GLU A 53 21.37 -7.37 8.60
N PHE A 54 20.08 -7.07 8.74
CA PHE A 54 19.11 -8.04 9.24
C PHE A 54 18.99 -9.24 8.30
N ASP A 55 18.83 -9.00 6.99
CA ASP A 55 18.69 -10.04 5.98
C ASP A 55 19.94 -10.93 5.93
N LYS A 56 21.14 -10.34 5.91
CA LYS A 56 22.40 -11.10 5.91
C LYS A 56 22.56 -12.00 7.14
N ARG A 57 22.14 -11.53 8.32
CA ARG A 57 22.21 -12.30 9.57
C ARG A 57 21.28 -13.51 9.56
N HIS A 58 20.09 -13.37 8.99
CA HIS A 58 19.02 -14.39 9.05
C HIS A 58 18.88 -15.20 7.75
N LEU A 59 19.75 -14.95 6.76
CA LEU A 59 19.69 -15.58 5.43
C LEU A 59 19.80 -17.11 5.51
N GLN A 60 20.71 -17.60 6.37
CA GLN A 60 21.04 -19.01 6.54
C GLN A 60 20.29 -19.67 7.71
N ASP A 61 19.28 -19.00 8.24
CA ASP A 61 18.50 -19.54 9.34
C ASP A 61 17.79 -20.83 8.93
N SER A 62 17.91 -21.84 9.80
CA SER A 62 17.28 -23.13 9.57
C SER A 62 15.75 -23.04 9.58
N GLN A 63 15.10 -23.95 8.86
CA GLN A 63 13.64 -24.05 8.88
C GLN A 63 13.09 -24.28 10.30
N THR A 64 13.82 -25.04 11.12
CA THR A 64 13.46 -25.27 12.53
C THR A 64 13.51 -24.00 13.38
N MET A 65 14.44 -23.08 13.09
CA MET A 65 14.46 -21.77 13.73
C MET A 65 13.25 -20.94 13.26
N ARG A 66 13.03 -20.85 11.95
CA ARG A 66 11.91 -20.08 11.36
C ARG A 66 10.54 -20.53 11.88
N ASN A 67 10.37 -21.84 12.10
CA ASN A 67 9.13 -22.41 12.63
C ASN A 67 8.85 -22.02 14.10
N LYS A 68 9.85 -21.55 14.84
CA LYS A 68 9.70 -21.06 16.22
C LYS A 68 9.31 -19.58 16.30
N ILE A 69 9.32 -18.85 15.18
CA ILE A 69 9.01 -17.43 15.15
C ILE A 69 7.50 -17.24 15.21
N LEU A 70 7.05 -16.46 16.19
CA LEU A 70 5.70 -15.91 16.25
C LEU A 70 5.73 -14.50 15.66
N TRP A 71 5.03 -14.31 14.55
CA TRP A 71 4.86 -13.02 13.89
C TRP A 71 3.64 -12.33 14.47
N SER A 72 3.72 -11.03 14.72
CA SER A 72 2.59 -10.21 15.16
C SER A 72 2.60 -8.87 14.43
N ASP A 73 1.42 -8.34 14.13
CA ASP A 73 1.27 -7.01 13.53
C ASP A 73 -0.13 -6.45 13.78
N GLU A 74 -0.29 -5.14 13.63
CA GLU A 74 -1.58 -4.47 13.61
C GLU A 74 -2.01 -4.16 12.18
N THR A 75 -3.27 -4.45 11.86
CA THR A 75 -3.86 -4.09 10.57
C THR A 75 -5.12 -3.25 10.74
N LYS A 76 -5.28 -2.28 9.84
CA LYS A 76 -6.49 -1.46 9.72
C LYS A 76 -7.26 -1.94 8.50
N ILE A 77 -8.44 -2.50 8.72
CA ILE A 77 -9.37 -2.90 7.67
C ILE A 77 -10.39 -1.76 7.51
N GLU A 78 -10.38 -1.13 6.34
CA GLU A 78 -11.30 -0.05 6.00
C GLU A 78 -12.57 -0.64 5.38
N LEU A 79 -13.74 -0.24 5.88
CA LEU A 79 -15.04 -0.74 5.40
C LEU A 79 -15.27 -0.36 3.92
N PHE A 80 -14.79 0.83 3.55
CA PHE A 80 -14.83 1.36 2.19
C PHE A 80 -13.41 1.63 1.67
N GLY A 81 -12.53 0.64 1.78
CA GLY A 81 -11.16 0.71 1.26
C GLY A 81 -11.09 0.26 -0.20
N LEU A 82 -11.23 1.18 -1.14
CA LEU A 82 -10.87 0.94 -2.55
C LEU A 82 -9.34 0.76 -2.67
N ASN A 83 -8.83 -0.43 -2.35
CA ASN A 83 -7.55 -0.94 -2.85
C ASN A 83 -7.64 -1.28 -4.35
N THR A 84 -8.45 -0.54 -5.11
CA THR A 84 -8.52 -0.72 -6.55
C THR A 84 -7.23 -0.21 -7.14
N LYS A 85 -6.52 -1.10 -7.84
CA LYS A 85 -5.32 -0.79 -8.62
C LYS A 85 -5.66 0.36 -9.58
N ARG A 86 -5.37 1.61 -9.20
CA ARG A 86 -5.60 2.76 -10.08
C ARG A 86 -4.48 2.81 -11.12
N HIS A 87 -4.86 2.76 -12.39
CA HIS A 87 -3.96 3.10 -13.50
C HIS A 87 -3.86 4.62 -13.57
N ILE A 88 -2.69 5.16 -13.28
CA ILE A 88 -2.45 6.60 -13.28
C ILE A 88 -1.40 6.94 -14.33
N TRP A 89 -1.60 8.07 -15.01
CA TRP A 89 -0.64 8.64 -15.94
C TRP A 89 0.21 9.67 -15.21
N GLY A 90 1.54 9.51 -15.24
CA GLY A 90 2.46 10.40 -14.53
C GLY A 90 3.94 10.08 -14.79
N LYS A 91 4.82 11.01 -14.41
CA LYS A 91 6.28 10.83 -14.49
C LYS A 91 6.77 9.83 -13.42
N PRO A 92 7.89 9.11 -13.66
CA PRO A 92 8.47 8.21 -12.67
C PRO A 92 8.72 8.91 -11.33
N GLY A 93 8.31 8.28 -10.21
CA GLY A 93 8.62 8.75 -8.86
C GLY A 93 7.54 9.58 -8.15
N THR A 94 6.37 9.79 -8.75
CA THR A 94 5.29 10.55 -8.12
C THR A 94 4.51 9.67 -7.13
N ILE A 95 4.26 10.14 -5.90
CA ILE A 95 3.48 9.45 -4.84
C ILE A 95 2.19 10.25 -4.60
N THR A 96 1.03 9.59 -4.53
CA THR A 96 -0.24 10.24 -4.15
C THR A 96 -0.67 9.79 -2.77
N MET A 97 -1.15 10.68 -1.91
CA MET A 97 -1.71 10.34 -0.60
C MET A 97 -3.12 10.90 -0.51
N VAL A 98 -4.11 10.02 -0.46
CA VAL A 98 -5.48 10.39 -0.10
C VAL A 98 -6.14 9.20 0.61
N LYS A 99 -6.57 9.36 1.86
CA LYS A 99 -7.47 8.45 2.58
C LYS A 99 -8.75 9.20 2.93
N HIS A 100 -9.93 8.73 2.56
CA HIS A 100 -11.20 9.32 2.98
C HIS A 100 -12.18 8.26 3.48
N GLY A 101 -12.78 8.54 4.64
CA GLY A 101 -14.18 8.22 5.03
C GLY A 101 -14.61 6.75 5.11
N GLY A 102 -15.64 6.48 5.93
CA GLY A 102 -16.38 5.21 5.89
C GLY A 102 -16.16 4.24 7.06
N GLY A 103 -15.36 4.63 8.06
CA GLY A 103 -15.09 3.78 9.23
C GLY A 103 -14.07 2.67 8.96
N SER A 104 -13.48 2.17 10.02
CA SER A 104 -12.45 1.12 9.96
C SER A 104 -12.38 0.36 11.27
N ILE A 105 -12.05 -0.92 11.19
CA ILE A 105 -11.67 -1.72 12.35
C ILE A 105 -10.15 -1.85 12.40
N MET A 106 -9.58 -1.77 13.60
CA MET A 106 -8.18 -2.05 13.87
C MET A 106 -8.09 -3.41 14.56
N LEU A 107 -7.24 -4.28 14.05
CA LEU A 107 -7.03 -5.63 14.57
C LEU A 107 -5.55 -5.80 14.92
N TRP A 108 -5.27 -6.40 16.06
CA TRP A 108 -3.97 -7.01 16.35
C TRP A 108 -4.08 -8.50 16.10
N GLY A 109 -3.09 -9.08 15.44
CA GLY A 109 -3.06 -10.51 15.23
C GLY A 109 -1.65 -11.06 15.29
N CYS A 110 -1.55 -12.36 15.56
CA CYS A 110 -0.29 -13.08 15.45
C CYS A 110 -0.46 -14.40 14.70
N PHE A 111 0.63 -14.93 14.14
CA PHE A 111 0.66 -16.24 13.49
C PHE A 111 2.08 -16.83 13.53
N SER A 112 2.17 -18.14 13.42
CA SER A 112 3.43 -18.86 13.28
C SER A 112 3.34 -19.86 12.12
N ALA A 113 4.41 -20.63 11.89
CA ALA A 113 4.39 -21.73 10.93
C ALA A 113 3.31 -22.80 11.25
N ALA A 114 2.84 -22.87 12.50
CA ALA A 114 1.80 -23.81 12.93
C ALA A 114 0.37 -23.32 12.62
N GLY A 115 0.18 -22.03 12.29
CA GLY A 115 -1.11 -21.45 11.99
C GLY A 115 -1.33 -20.07 12.61
N THR A 116 -2.58 -19.61 12.53
CA THR A 116 -3.02 -18.33 13.08
C THR A 116 -3.15 -18.39 14.60
N GLY A 117 -2.60 -17.40 15.28
CA GLY A 117 -2.79 -17.17 16.71
C GLY A 117 -4.03 -16.32 17.00
N ARG A 118 -4.00 -15.60 18.12
CA ARG A 118 -5.11 -14.75 18.58
C ARG A 118 -5.30 -13.56 17.63
N LEU A 119 -6.55 -13.23 17.35
CA LEU A 119 -6.95 -12.01 16.63
C LEU A 119 -7.82 -11.17 17.57
N VAL A 120 -7.36 -9.95 17.87
CA VAL A 120 -7.99 -9.06 18.85
C VAL A 120 -8.44 -7.78 18.15
N ARG A 121 -9.70 -7.41 18.34
CA ARG A 121 -10.20 -6.10 17.92
C ARG A 121 -9.70 -5.04 18.89
N ILE A 122 -9.00 -4.04 18.36
CA ILE A 122 -8.55 -2.89 19.14
C ILE A 122 -9.62 -1.81 19.08
N GLU A 123 -10.07 -1.37 20.25
CA GLU A 123 -10.95 -0.21 20.37
C GLU A 123 -10.12 1.09 20.39
N GLY A 124 -10.35 1.93 19.38
CA GLY A 124 -9.64 3.20 19.21
C GLY A 124 -8.21 3.02 18.69
N LYS A 125 -7.29 3.85 19.18
CA LYS A 125 -5.86 3.79 18.83
C LYS A 125 -5.13 2.84 19.78
N MET A 126 -4.24 2.01 19.24
CA MET A 126 -3.36 1.19 20.07
C MET A 126 -2.40 2.06 20.87
N ASN A 127 -2.22 1.72 22.15
CA ASN A 127 -1.24 2.33 23.04
C ASN A 127 -0.40 1.21 23.72
N GLY A 128 0.69 1.58 24.38
CA GLY A 128 1.60 0.61 24.98
C GLY A 128 1.03 -0.13 26.20
N GLU A 129 -0.05 0.36 26.81
CA GLU A 129 -0.77 -0.33 27.89
C GLU A 129 -1.64 -1.45 27.32
N LYS A 130 -2.50 -1.13 26.34
CA LYS A 130 -3.31 -2.11 25.60
C LYS A 130 -2.50 -3.20 24.90
N TYR A 131 -1.22 -2.94 24.58
CA TYR A 131 -0.33 -3.96 24.02
C TYR A 131 0.16 -4.96 25.07
N ARG A 132 0.26 -4.53 26.33
CA ARG A 132 0.70 -5.37 27.45
C ARG A 132 -0.44 -6.14 28.10
N ASP A 133 -1.67 -5.63 27.98
CA ASP A 133 -2.87 -6.29 28.47
C ASP A 133 -3.32 -7.41 27.49
N PRO A 134 -3.35 -8.68 27.93
CA PRO A 134 -3.56 -9.84 27.05
C PRO A 134 -5.01 -10.14 26.64
#